data_AF-A0A850DX77-F1
#
_entry.id   AF-A0A850DX77-F1
#
_cell.length_a   1.000
_cell.length_b   1.000
_cell.length_c   1.000
_cell.angle_alpha   90.00
_cell.angle_beta   90.00
_cell.angle_gamma   90.00
#
_symmetry.space_group_name_H-M   'P 1'
#
loop_
_entity.id
_entity.type
_entity.pdbx_description
1 polymer ?
#
loop_
_entity_poly.entity_id
_entity_poly.type
_entity_poly.pdbx_seq_one_letter_code
_entity_poly.pdbx_strand_id
1 'polypeptide(L)'
;MSGPDAPAGLLEALDAYERALATDDLAALDDAFVRSPTTLRGDDRGLLVGHDAISAFRGARGGVASRTLTRVDVRALADDLALVVAVSTFDAGGSGLQTQLWRRQDGTWRIEAAHVTGRPRAFDTTVWRVLGDPLVAPTGTGPLDGETVAVKDLYAVPGHPVGAGNPTYLRESVPAATAAAAVAALLAAGASIRGIARTDEFAYALTGRNEHHGTPPNGAVPTAVPGGSSSGSASAVRSGTAGIGLGTDTAGSIRVPASYQGLWGLRTTHGLVDRAGLLPLAPSFDTVGWLTRDADTLLRALDASVPDDTARQPVGDPVVLTDLLDAADPATREAFRAAVGPDVPETSLAALGLPGLDELRELLRLVQGAEATVVHGDWIAAHPGALGAVVGGRFAAAAAAPADQVAAARERFPGVRAAIREALRDRAFLAPTVPG
;
A
#
# COMPACT_ATOMS: atom_id res chain seq x y z
N MET A 1 -42.63 -0.41 -9.79
CA MET A 1 -42.19 -0.75 -8.42
C MET A 1 -43.44 -0.99 -7.60
N SER A 2 -43.76 -2.24 -7.30
CA SER A 2 -44.88 -2.59 -6.40
C SER A 2 -44.81 -4.08 -6.11
N GLY A 3 -44.24 -4.45 -4.96
CA GLY A 3 -44.57 -5.74 -4.37
C GLY A 3 -45.97 -5.63 -3.76
N PRO A 4 -46.93 -6.51 -4.07
CA PRO A 4 -48.33 -6.41 -3.64
C PRO A 4 -48.56 -6.47 -2.12
N ASP A 5 -47.51 -6.64 -1.30
CA ASP A 5 -47.59 -6.91 0.15
C ASP A 5 -46.84 -5.88 1.04
N ALA A 6 -46.53 -4.68 0.53
CA ALA A 6 -45.85 -3.67 1.36
C ALA A 6 -46.82 -3.06 2.40
N PRO A 7 -46.45 -3.00 3.71
CA PRO A 7 -47.25 -2.32 4.72
C PRO A 7 -47.54 -0.86 4.39
N ALA A 8 -48.73 -0.39 4.76
CA ALA A 8 -49.17 0.99 4.51
C ALA A 8 -48.16 2.02 5.05
N GLY A 9 -47.83 3.03 4.23
CA GLY A 9 -46.89 4.10 4.56
C GLY A 9 -45.40 3.74 4.52
N LEU A 10 -45.03 2.46 4.36
CA LEU A 10 -43.62 2.05 4.38
C LEU A 10 -42.84 2.56 3.16
N LEU A 11 -43.42 2.43 1.97
CA LEU A 11 -42.77 2.89 0.73
C LEU A 11 -42.63 4.43 0.70
N GLU A 12 -43.60 5.15 1.28
CA GLU A 12 -43.53 6.61 1.43
C GLU A 12 -42.39 7.02 2.36
N ALA A 13 -42.18 6.29 3.45
CA ALA A 13 -41.07 6.49 4.36
C ALA A 13 -39.71 6.15 3.71
N LEU A 14 -39.63 5.08 2.91
CA LEU A 14 -38.46 4.76 2.11
C LEU A 14 -38.13 5.87 1.11
N ASP A 15 -39.12 6.37 0.38
CA ASP A 15 -38.95 7.45 -0.59
C ASP A 15 -38.53 8.77 0.10
N ALA A 16 -39.06 9.04 1.30
CA ALA A 16 -38.63 10.18 2.11
C ALA A 16 -37.17 10.05 2.54
N TYR A 17 -36.76 8.84 2.94
CA TYR A 17 -35.37 8.54 3.27
C TYR A 17 -34.43 8.71 2.07
N GLU A 18 -34.78 8.21 0.88
CA GLU A 18 -33.96 8.40 -0.32
C GLU A 18 -33.89 9.87 -0.76
N ARG A 19 -34.98 10.64 -0.61
CA ARG A 19 -34.94 12.09 -0.86
C ARG A 19 -34.00 12.79 0.12
N ALA A 20 -34.08 12.47 1.40
CA ALA A 20 -33.19 13.04 2.42
C ALA A 20 -31.72 12.69 2.17
N LEU A 21 -31.43 11.48 1.66
CA LEU A 21 -30.09 11.11 1.19
C LEU A 21 -29.63 11.95 -0.01
N ALA A 22 -30.51 12.21 -0.97
CA ALA A 22 -30.19 12.96 -2.18
C ALA A 22 -29.95 14.45 -1.91
N THR A 23 -30.62 15.03 -0.91
CA THR A 23 -30.50 16.45 -0.53
C THR A 23 -29.55 16.69 0.65
N ASP A 24 -28.92 15.64 1.17
CA ASP A 24 -28.07 15.68 2.37
C ASP A 24 -28.78 16.30 3.58
N ASP A 25 -30.07 16.00 3.77
CA ASP A 25 -30.87 16.50 4.88
C ASP A 25 -30.56 15.70 6.16
N LEU A 26 -29.55 16.16 6.90
CA LEU A 26 -29.07 15.49 8.11
C LEU A 26 -30.15 15.33 9.18
N ALA A 27 -31.10 16.26 9.30
CA ALA A 27 -32.16 16.20 10.30
C ALA A 27 -33.21 15.12 9.94
N ALA A 28 -33.65 15.07 8.68
CA ALA A 28 -34.54 14.01 8.21
C ALA A 28 -33.87 12.63 8.26
N LEU A 29 -32.58 12.57 7.94
CA LEU A 29 -31.77 11.35 8.00
C LEU A 29 -31.56 10.83 9.43
N ASP A 30 -31.45 11.73 10.40
CA ASP A 30 -31.40 11.41 11.83
C ASP A 30 -32.74 10.86 12.35
N ASP A 31 -33.85 11.51 11.96
CA ASP A 31 -35.21 11.11 12.37
C ASP A 31 -35.67 9.80 11.72
N ALA A 32 -35.11 9.46 10.56
CA ALA A 32 -35.39 8.23 9.85
C ALA A 32 -34.94 6.97 10.60
N PHE A 33 -34.14 7.08 11.66
CA PHE A 33 -33.67 5.93 12.46
C PHE A 33 -34.40 5.84 13.79
N VAL A 34 -34.64 4.61 14.26
CA VAL A 34 -35.19 4.38 15.60
C VAL A 34 -34.24 4.98 16.64
N ARG A 35 -34.80 5.77 17.57
CA ARG A 35 -34.05 6.35 18.70
C ARG A 35 -33.86 5.32 19.80
N SER A 36 -32.88 4.44 19.60
CA SER A 36 -32.55 3.36 20.54
C SER A 36 -31.02 3.18 20.63
N PRO A 37 -30.49 2.79 21.81
CA PRO A 37 -29.10 2.36 21.94
C PRO A 37 -28.80 1.05 21.18
N THR A 38 -29.82 0.34 20.68
CA THR A 38 -29.67 -0.92 19.95
C THR A 38 -29.81 -0.77 18.42
N THR A 39 -30.08 0.44 17.91
CA THR A 39 -30.23 0.68 16.48
C THR A 39 -28.92 0.39 15.74
N LEU A 40 -28.98 -0.30 14.61
CA LEU A 40 -27.79 -0.75 13.87
C LEU A 40 -27.64 -0.05 12.53
N ARG A 41 -26.40 0.28 12.16
CA ARG A 41 -26.07 0.70 10.79
C ARG A 41 -24.68 0.22 10.39
N GLY A 42 -24.58 -0.57 9.32
CA GLY A 42 -23.32 -1.06 8.78
C GLY A 42 -23.09 -0.72 7.30
N ASP A 43 -21.84 -0.60 6.91
CA ASP A 43 -21.37 -0.53 5.52
C ASP A 43 -19.98 -1.18 5.36
N ASP A 44 -19.26 -0.88 4.27
CA ASP A 44 -17.90 -1.36 4.01
C ASP A 44 -16.85 -0.87 5.04
N ARG A 45 -17.23 0.03 5.95
CA ARG A 45 -16.33 0.61 6.98
C ARG A 45 -16.58 0.06 8.38
N GLY A 46 -17.56 -0.83 8.55
CA GLY A 46 -17.87 -1.46 9.84
C GLY A 46 -19.30 -1.23 10.31
N LEU A 47 -19.55 -1.50 11.59
CA LEU A 47 -20.87 -1.46 12.24
C LEU A 47 -20.95 -0.35 13.28
N LEU A 48 -21.99 0.46 13.22
CA LEU A 48 -22.40 1.44 14.23
C LEU A 48 -23.56 0.86 15.04
N VAL A 49 -23.51 1.04 16.36
CA VAL A 49 -24.52 0.58 17.31
C VAL A 49 -24.99 1.78 18.14
N GLY A 50 -26.29 2.03 18.16
CA GLY A 50 -26.94 3.13 18.84
C GLY A 50 -27.22 4.33 17.93
N HIS A 51 -28.37 4.98 18.15
CA HIS A 51 -28.80 6.18 17.40
C HIS A 51 -27.74 7.30 17.45
N ASP A 52 -27.24 7.65 18.63
CA ASP A 52 -26.24 8.72 18.80
C ASP A 52 -24.96 8.50 17.96
N ALA A 53 -24.49 7.25 17.85
CA ALA A 53 -23.32 6.90 17.04
C ALA A 53 -23.60 7.08 15.54
N ILE A 54 -24.82 6.77 15.10
CA ILE A 54 -25.27 6.96 13.72
C ILE A 54 -25.40 8.45 13.40
N SER A 55 -25.96 9.24 14.32
CA SER A 55 -26.09 10.70 14.20
C SER A 55 -24.73 11.39 14.09
N ALA A 56 -23.80 11.04 14.99
CA ALA A 56 -22.43 11.56 14.98
C ALA A 56 -21.69 11.21 13.68
N PHE A 57 -21.85 9.96 13.20
CA PHE A 57 -21.27 9.52 11.93
C PHE A 57 -21.79 10.33 10.74
N ARG A 58 -23.10 10.63 10.70
CA ARG A 58 -23.72 11.41 9.61
C ARG A 58 -23.24 12.86 9.63
N GLY A 59 -23.18 13.50 10.80
CA GLY A 59 -22.69 14.87 10.93
C GLY A 59 -21.24 15.07 10.49
N ALA A 60 -20.43 14.00 10.49
CA ALA A 60 -19.04 14.02 10.05
C ALA A 60 -18.83 13.65 8.56
N ARG A 61 -19.87 13.22 7.85
CA ARG A 61 -19.78 12.72 6.47
C ARG A 61 -20.40 13.74 5.51
N GLY A 62 -19.84 13.86 4.30
CA GLY A 62 -20.50 14.57 3.19
C GLY A 62 -21.59 13.74 2.52
N GLY A 63 -22.37 14.37 1.63
CA GLY A 63 -23.48 13.75 0.92
C GLY A 63 -23.19 12.42 0.20
N VAL A 64 -24.27 11.70 -0.12
CA VAL A 64 -24.20 10.41 -0.81
C VAL A 64 -24.11 10.60 -2.32
N ALA A 65 -23.36 9.72 -3.00
CA ALA A 65 -23.29 9.73 -4.46
C ALA A 65 -24.70 9.55 -5.07
N SER A 66 -25.03 10.39 -6.05
CA SER A 66 -26.31 10.37 -6.75
C SER A 66 -26.61 8.99 -7.35
N ARG A 67 -27.83 8.51 -7.10
CA ARG A 67 -28.29 7.15 -7.44
C ARG A 67 -29.81 7.09 -7.58
N THR A 68 -30.30 6.06 -8.25
CA THR A 68 -31.73 5.72 -8.34
C THR A 68 -31.98 4.29 -7.88
N LEU A 69 -33.05 4.04 -7.12
CA LEU A 69 -33.49 2.68 -6.79
C LEU A 69 -34.09 2.01 -8.03
N THR A 70 -33.54 0.89 -8.45
CA THR A 70 -34.01 0.12 -9.63
C THR A 70 -34.85 -1.09 -9.25
N ARG A 71 -34.71 -1.57 -8.00
CA ARG A 71 -35.49 -2.68 -7.47
C ARG A 71 -35.70 -2.48 -5.97
N VAL A 72 -36.90 -2.77 -5.49
CA VAL A 72 -37.26 -2.77 -4.07
C VAL A 72 -38.10 -4.01 -3.81
N ASP A 73 -37.65 -4.87 -2.90
CA ASP A 73 -38.37 -6.04 -2.40
C ASP A 73 -38.70 -5.82 -0.92
N VAL A 74 -39.97 -6.01 -0.56
CA VAL A 74 -40.46 -5.81 0.81
C VAL A 74 -40.98 -7.15 1.36
N ARG A 75 -40.66 -7.43 2.63
CA ARG A 75 -41.23 -8.54 3.40
C ARG A 75 -41.77 -8.01 4.72
N ALA A 76 -43.08 -8.01 4.89
CA ALA A 76 -43.70 -7.79 6.19
C ALA A 76 -43.30 -8.95 7.12
N LEU A 77 -42.77 -8.61 8.30
CA LEU A 77 -42.36 -9.58 9.33
C LEU A 77 -43.35 -9.57 10.51
N ALA A 78 -43.97 -8.40 10.77
CA ALA A 78 -45.06 -8.19 11.71
C ALA A 78 -45.87 -6.95 11.30
N ASP A 79 -46.96 -6.65 12.01
CA ASP A 79 -47.80 -5.46 11.75
C ASP A 79 -47.02 -4.13 11.85
N ASP A 80 -45.97 -4.11 12.68
CA ASP A 80 -45.11 -2.96 12.93
C ASP A 80 -43.68 -3.16 12.41
N LEU A 81 -43.40 -4.22 11.64
CA LEU A 81 -42.03 -4.59 11.26
C LEU A 81 -41.93 -5.10 9.82
N ALA A 82 -41.00 -4.55 9.05
CA ALA A 82 -40.78 -4.96 7.66
C ALA A 82 -39.30 -4.96 7.27
N LEU A 83 -38.89 -5.97 6.49
CA LEU A 83 -37.60 -6.01 5.82
C LEU A 83 -37.74 -5.39 4.42
N VAL A 84 -36.86 -4.45 4.08
CA VAL A 84 -36.74 -3.84 2.77
C VAL A 84 -35.36 -4.14 2.21
N VAL A 85 -35.30 -4.75 1.03
CA VAL A 85 -34.06 -4.93 0.27
C VAL A 85 -34.18 -4.14 -1.03
N ALA A 86 -33.30 -3.18 -1.25
CA ALA A 86 -33.33 -2.34 -2.43
C ALA A 86 -32.00 -2.35 -3.18
N VAL A 87 -32.08 -2.37 -4.51
CA VAL A 87 -30.94 -2.24 -5.43
C VAL A 87 -30.96 -0.85 -6.01
N SER A 88 -29.79 -0.21 -6.06
CA SER A 88 -29.59 1.10 -6.66
C SER A 88 -28.63 1.04 -7.84
N THR A 89 -28.79 1.95 -8.79
CA THR A 89 -27.79 2.25 -9.83
C THR A 89 -27.29 3.68 -9.63
N PHE A 90 -25.98 3.87 -9.63
CA PHE A 90 -25.35 5.19 -9.46
C PHE A 90 -25.19 5.90 -10.81
N ASP A 91 -25.29 7.23 -10.80
CA ASP A 91 -25.17 8.05 -12.03
C ASP A 91 -23.78 7.89 -12.69
N ALA A 92 -22.74 7.72 -11.87
CA ALA A 92 -21.37 7.47 -12.32
C ALA A 92 -21.08 5.99 -12.66
N GLY A 93 -22.12 5.17 -12.79
CA GLY A 93 -22.06 3.74 -13.06
C GLY A 93 -21.85 2.86 -11.81
N GLY A 94 -22.22 1.58 -11.93
CA GLY A 94 -22.21 0.60 -10.85
C GLY A 94 -23.54 0.51 -10.10
N SER A 95 -23.65 -0.49 -9.22
CA SER A 95 -24.84 -0.76 -8.42
C SER A 95 -24.53 -0.73 -6.93
N GLY A 96 -25.54 -0.46 -6.11
CA GLY A 96 -25.49 -0.61 -4.66
C GLY A 96 -26.63 -1.50 -4.18
N LEU A 97 -26.48 -2.05 -2.98
CA LEU A 97 -27.52 -2.83 -2.30
C LEU A 97 -27.75 -2.23 -0.92
N GLN A 98 -28.99 -2.07 -0.50
CA GLN A 98 -29.32 -1.75 0.88
C GLN A 98 -30.34 -2.72 1.43
N THR A 99 -30.10 -3.18 2.65
CA THR A 99 -31.01 -4.01 3.44
C THR A 99 -31.37 -3.22 4.68
N GLN A 100 -32.67 -3.01 4.91
CA GLN A 100 -33.17 -2.21 6.01
C GLN A 100 -34.29 -2.96 6.73
N LEU A 101 -34.19 -3.04 8.05
CA LEU A 101 -35.29 -3.41 8.92
C LEU A 101 -35.99 -2.12 9.35
N TRP A 102 -37.26 -2.01 9.02
CA TRP A 102 -38.10 -0.86 9.34
C TRP A 102 -39.09 -1.24 10.43
N ARG A 103 -39.22 -0.40 11.45
CA ARG A 103 -40.19 -0.52 12.53
C ARG A 103 -41.14 0.68 12.53
N ARG A 104 -42.42 0.42 12.72
CA ARG A 104 -43.44 1.46 12.91
C ARG A 104 -43.58 1.80 14.39
N GLN A 105 -43.21 3.01 14.77
CA GLN A 105 -43.37 3.55 16.13
C GLN A 105 -44.22 4.82 16.06
N ASP A 106 -45.29 4.87 16.86
CA ASP A 106 -46.23 5.99 16.91
C ASP A 106 -46.79 6.39 15.53
N GLY A 107 -47.04 5.39 14.69
CA GLY A 107 -47.54 5.58 13.32
C GLY A 107 -46.48 5.94 12.28
N THR A 108 -45.22 6.15 12.67
CA THR A 108 -44.12 6.49 11.76
C THR A 108 -43.17 5.31 11.55
N TRP A 109 -42.86 4.99 10.29
CA TRP A 109 -41.84 4.01 9.95
C TRP A 109 -40.44 4.60 10.12
N ARG A 110 -39.59 3.92 10.89
CA ARG A 110 -38.18 4.26 11.10
C ARG A 110 -37.29 3.03 10.91
N ILE A 111 -36.06 3.25 10.51
CA ILE A 111 -35.05 2.22 10.31
C ILE A 111 -34.51 1.78 11.67
N GLU A 112 -34.72 0.52 12.02
CA GLU A 112 -34.18 -0.12 13.23
C GLU A 112 -32.79 -0.74 12.97
N ALA A 113 -32.58 -1.25 11.76
CA ALA A 113 -31.28 -1.74 11.32
C ALA A 113 -31.07 -1.46 9.83
N ALA A 114 -29.86 -1.06 9.43
CA ALA A 114 -29.50 -0.90 8.03
C ALA A 114 -28.13 -1.51 7.71
N HIS A 115 -28.03 -2.23 6.59
CA HIS A 115 -26.78 -2.57 5.93
C HIS A 115 -26.76 -1.94 4.55
N VAL A 116 -25.71 -1.20 4.21
CA VAL A 116 -25.56 -0.57 2.90
C VAL A 116 -24.27 -1.06 2.25
N THR A 117 -24.41 -1.82 1.16
CA THR A 117 -23.33 -2.11 0.24
C THR A 117 -23.27 -0.99 -0.80
N GLY A 118 -22.22 -0.17 -0.72
CA GLY A 118 -21.98 0.89 -1.69
C GLY A 118 -21.61 0.36 -3.07
N ARG A 119 -21.27 1.28 -3.98
CA ARG A 119 -20.67 0.93 -5.28
C ARG A 119 -19.44 0.04 -5.05
N PRO A 120 -19.31 -1.11 -5.74
CA PRO A 120 -18.05 -1.86 -5.76
C PRO A 120 -16.93 -0.89 -6.11
N ARG A 121 -15.94 -0.74 -5.22
CA ARG A 121 -14.80 0.12 -5.52
C ARG A 121 -14.14 -0.43 -6.77
N ALA A 122 -13.91 0.44 -7.75
CA ALA A 122 -13.21 0.04 -8.97
C ALA A 122 -11.89 -0.62 -8.56
N PHE A 123 -11.66 -1.84 -9.03
CA PHE A 123 -10.39 -2.51 -8.89
C PHE A 123 -9.35 -1.70 -9.67
N ASP A 124 -8.57 -0.90 -8.96
CA ASP A 124 -7.50 -0.13 -9.58
C ASP A 124 -6.37 -1.09 -9.97
N THR A 125 -6.39 -1.51 -11.23
CA THR A 125 -5.42 -2.41 -11.84
C THR A 125 -3.99 -1.85 -11.85
N THR A 126 -3.84 -0.53 -11.63
CA THR A 126 -2.54 0.13 -11.50
C THR A 126 -1.97 -0.06 -10.09
N VAL A 127 -2.81 -0.21 -9.05
CA VAL A 127 -2.37 -0.55 -7.69
C VAL A 127 -2.23 -2.06 -7.52
N TRP A 128 -3.19 -2.84 -8.02
CA TRP A 128 -3.33 -4.26 -7.75
C TRP A 128 -3.22 -5.10 -9.03
N ARG A 129 -2.41 -6.16 -8.99
CA ARG A 129 -2.46 -7.23 -9.98
C ARG A 129 -3.57 -8.24 -9.67
N VAL A 130 -3.69 -8.60 -8.39
CA VAL A 130 -4.71 -9.50 -7.85
C VAL A 130 -5.19 -8.93 -6.52
N LEU A 131 -6.48 -8.99 -6.25
CA LEU A 131 -7.08 -8.53 -4.99
C LEU A 131 -8.10 -9.57 -4.51
N GLY A 132 -8.13 -9.83 -3.21
CA GLY A 132 -9.06 -10.74 -2.55
C GLY A 132 -9.45 -10.23 -1.16
N ASP A 133 -10.36 -10.93 -0.47
CA ASP A 133 -10.85 -10.56 0.86
C ASP A 133 -11.05 -11.77 1.81
N PRO A 134 -9.96 -12.32 2.38
CA PRO A 134 -8.57 -12.11 2.00
C PRO A 134 -8.21 -12.88 0.72
N LEU A 135 -7.11 -12.53 0.05
CA LEU A 135 -6.52 -13.34 -1.02
C LEU A 135 -5.86 -14.61 -0.43
N VAL A 136 -5.14 -14.44 0.68
CA VAL A 136 -4.57 -15.55 1.46
C VAL A 136 -4.89 -15.29 2.93
N ALA A 137 -5.56 -16.25 3.57
CA ALA A 137 -5.90 -16.21 4.98
C ALA A 137 -4.65 -16.36 5.87
N PRO A 138 -4.64 -15.79 7.09
CA PRO A 138 -3.56 -15.99 8.06
C PRO A 138 -3.37 -17.48 8.38
N THR A 139 -2.13 -17.85 8.70
CA THR A 139 -1.77 -19.22 9.09
C THR A 139 -1.60 -19.37 10.60
N GLY A 140 -1.62 -18.25 11.33
CA GLY A 140 -1.54 -18.20 12.79
C GLY A 140 -2.28 -16.97 13.32
N THR A 141 -2.09 -16.68 14.60
CA THR A 141 -2.60 -15.48 15.27
C THR A 141 -1.45 -14.77 15.96
N GLY A 142 -1.53 -13.45 16.10
CA GLY A 142 -0.45 -12.72 16.75
C GLY A 142 -0.59 -11.19 16.68
N PRO A 143 0.53 -10.46 16.78
CA PRO A 143 0.51 -8.99 16.87
C PRO A 143 -0.05 -8.31 15.61
N LEU A 144 -0.24 -9.04 14.50
CA LEU A 144 -0.80 -8.53 13.25
C LEU A 144 -2.24 -9.02 12.99
N ASP A 145 -2.93 -9.57 14.00
CA ASP A 145 -4.34 -9.94 13.86
C ASP A 145 -5.19 -8.76 13.37
N GLY A 146 -5.99 -9.00 12.32
CA GLY A 146 -6.82 -7.98 11.69
C GLY A 146 -6.09 -7.08 10.68
N GLU A 147 -4.76 -7.17 10.59
CA GLU A 147 -3.99 -6.44 9.58
C GLU A 147 -4.13 -7.07 8.19
N THR A 148 -3.98 -6.22 7.18
CA THR A 148 -4.06 -6.59 5.77
C THR A 148 -2.79 -6.18 5.03
N VAL A 149 -2.25 -7.08 4.21
CA VAL A 149 -0.96 -6.87 3.52
C VAL A 149 -1.14 -6.73 2.02
N ALA A 150 -0.60 -5.64 1.47
CA ALA A 150 -0.34 -5.46 0.04
C ALA A 150 1.06 -6.01 -0.30
N VAL A 151 1.12 -7.13 -1.00
CA VAL A 151 2.39 -7.80 -1.31
C VAL A 151 2.89 -7.36 -2.67
N LYS A 152 4.06 -6.71 -2.74
CA LYS A 152 4.69 -6.35 -4.01
C LYS A 152 4.85 -7.58 -4.91
N ASP A 153 4.62 -7.41 -6.20
CA ASP A 153 4.65 -8.47 -7.23
C ASP A 153 6.06 -8.99 -7.59
N LEU A 154 6.86 -9.26 -6.57
CA LEU A 154 8.16 -9.94 -6.63
C LEU A 154 8.24 -11.09 -5.64
N TYR A 155 7.33 -11.15 -4.67
CA TYR A 155 7.26 -12.20 -3.67
C TYR A 155 6.37 -13.35 -4.14
N ALA A 156 6.82 -14.59 -3.90
CA ALA A 156 5.99 -15.76 -4.01
C ALA A 156 4.79 -15.66 -3.05
N VAL A 157 3.58 -15.66 -3.63
CA VAL A 157 2.31 -15.76 -2.91
C VAL A 157 1.66 -17.09 -3.29
N PRO A 158 1.26 -17.96 -2.34
CA PRO A 158 0.75 -19.29 -2.64
C PRO A 158 -0.40 -19.26 -3.66
N GLY A 159 -0.34 -20.13 -4.66
CA GLY A 159 -1.34 -20.24 -5.72
C GLY A 159 -1.25 -19.17 -6.82
N HIS A 160 -0.30 -18.25 -6.75
CA HIS A 160 -0.14 -17.17 -7.73
C HIS A 160 1.27 -17.12 -8.32
N PRO A 161 1.40 -16.86 -9.64
CA PRO A 161 2.71 -16.64 -10.26
C PRO A 161 3.25 -15.27 -9.88
N VAL A 162 4.59 -15.12 -9.84
CA VAL A 162 5.25 -13.81 -9.68
C VAL A 162 5.23 -13.08 -11.02
N GLY A 163 4.73 -11.84 -11.04
CA GLY A 163 4.58 -11.10 -12.29
C GLY A 163 5.72 -10.15 -12.63
N ALA A 164 6.53 -9.72 -11.65
CA ALA A 164 7.64 -8.79 -11.85
C ALA A 164 7.27 -7.47 -12.55
N GLY A 165 6.00 -7.10 -12.58
CA GLY A 165 5.51 -5.97 -13.37
C GLY A 165 5.71 -6.12 -14.88
N ASN A 166 5.90 -7.34 -15.39
CA ASN A 166 6.07 -7.63 -16.82
C ASN A 166 5.05 -8.69 -17.29
N PRO A 167 4.19 -8.40 -18.28
CA PRO A 167 3.15 -9.33 -18.71
C PRO A 167 3.69 -10.58 -19.42
N THR A 168 4.86 -10.50 -20.06
CA THR A 168 5.50 -11.66 -20.72
C THR A 168 6.08 -12.60 -19.67
N TYR A 169 6.82 -12.07 -18.70
CA TYR A 169 7.36 -12.83 -17.58
C TYR A 169 6.24 -13.51 -16.79
N LEU A 170 5.14 -12.79 -16.53
CA LEU A 170 3.97 -13.31 -15.83
C LEU A 170 3.33 -14.51 -16.55
N ARG A 171 3.25 -14.51 -17.89
CA ARG A 171 2.62 -15.61 -18.66
C ARG A 171 3.41 -16.92 -18.56
N GLU A 172 4.73 -16.83 -18.37
CA GLU A 172 5.63 -17.99 -18.29
C GLU A 172 5.89 -18.42 -16.84
N SER A 173 5.58 -17.54 -15.88
CA SER A 173 5.77 -17.80 -14.47
C SER A 173 4.79 -18.84 -13.95
N VAL A 174 5.31 -19.80 -13.17
CA VAL A 174 4.53 -20.86 -12.55
C VAL A 174 3.97 -20.37 -11.21
N PRO A 175 2.71 -20.68 -10.86
CA PRO A 175 2.17 -20.41 -9.54
C PRO A 175 3.04 -20.96 -8.42
N ALA A 176 3.34 -20.12 -7.41
CA ALA A 176 4.15 -20.56 -6.27
C ALA A 176 3.36 -21.54 -5.38
N ALA A 177 3.98 -22.66 -5.01
CA ALA A 177 3.39 -23.63 -4.09
C ALA A 177 3.45 -23.14 -2.63
N THR A 178 4.50 -22.42 -2.27
CA THR A 178 4.76 -21.92 -0.92
C THR A 178 4.94 -20.41 -0.92
N ALA A 179 4.66 -19.78 0.22
CA ALA A 179 4.88 -18.35 0.39
C ALA A 179 6.38 -18.03 0.44
N ALA A 180 6.75 -16.83 0.00
CA ALA A 180 8.05 -16.24 0.31
C ALA A 180 8.21 -16.11 1.83
N ALA A 181 9.44 -16.18 2.35
CA ALA A 181 9.70 -16.17 3.79
C ALA A 181 9.08 -14.94 4.49
N ALA A 182 9.25 -13.74 3.93
CA ALA A 182 8.63 -12.52 4.45
C ALA A 182 7.09 -12.53 4.43
N VAL A 183 6.48 -13.21 3.44
CA VAL A 183 5.02 -13.36 3.37
C VAL A 183 4.55 -14.37 4.43
N ALA A 184 5.25 -15.49 4.57
CA ALA A 184 4.96 -16.51 5.57
C ALA A 184 5.04 -15.97 7.01
N ALA A 185 6.05 -15.13 7.29
CA ALA A 185 6.21 -14.50 8.60
C ALA A 185 5.00 -13.63 8.98
N LEU A 186 4.53 -12.76 8.07
CA LEU A 186 3.35 -11.93 8.30
C LEU A 186 2.07 -12.75 8.46
N LEU A 187 1.89 -13.80 7.65
CA LEU A 187 0.75 -14.73 7.75
C LEU A 187 0.73 -15.48 9.08
N ALA A 188 1.90 -15.89 9.59
CA ALA A 188 2.03 -16.58 10.87
C ALA A 188 1.74 -15.66 12.06
N ALA A 189 2.06 -14.37 11.92
CA ALA A 189 1.80 -13.35 12.94
C ALA A 189 0.36 -12.80 12.95
N GLY A 190 -0.56 -13.36 12.14
CA GLY A 190 -1.98 -13.02 12.14
C GLY A 190 -2.46 -12.13 10.99
N ALA A 191 -1.55 -11.62 10.15
CA ALA A 191 -1.94 -10.77 9.04
C ALA A 191 -2.55 -11.59 7.90
N SER A 192 -3.50 -11.00 7.16
CA SER A 192 -4.03 -11.59 5.94
C SER A 192 -3.45 -10.92 4.69
N ILE A 193 -3.23 -11.67 3.61
CA ILE A 193 -2.83 -11.05 2.34
C ILE A 193 -4.08 -10.52 1.65
N ARG A 194 -4.13 -9.20 1.47
CA ARG A 194 -5.23 -8.53 0.76
C ARG A 194 -5.09 -8.72 -0.74
N GLY A 195 -3.87 -8.64 -1.26
CA GLY A 195 -3.64 -8.74 -2.69
C GLY A 195 -2.17 -8.68 -3.07
N ILE A 196 -1.93 -8.90 -4.36
CA ILE A 196 -0.63 -8.72 -4.99
C ILE A 196 -0.61 -7.35 -5.65
N ALA A 197 0.22 -6.45 -5.13
CA ALA A 197 0.35 -5.07 -5.55
C ALA A 197 1.35 -4.92 -6.70
N ARG A 198 1.08 -3.98 -7.61
CA ARG A 198 1.95 -3.68 -8.75
C ARG A 198 3.32 -3.16 -8.31
N THR A 199 4.29 -3.37 -9.20
CA THR A 199 5.68 -2.94 -9.06
C THR A 199 6.14 -2.28 -10.36
N ASP A 200 7.15 -1.41 -10.27
CA ASP A 200 7.95 -1.07 -11.45
C ASP A 200 8.55 -2.37 -12.00
N GLU A 201 8.65 -2.45 -13.32
CA GLU A 201 9.11 -3.63 -14.04
C GLU A 201 10.50 -4.10 -13.55
N PHE A 202 10.59 -5.39 -13.15
CA PHE A 202 11.74 -6.03 -12.50
C PHE A 202 12.33 -5.25 -11.31
N ALA A 203 11.53 -4.39 -10.66
CA ALA A 203 11.97 -3.44 -9.65
C ALA A 203 13.06 -2.45 -10.10
N TYR A 204 13.40 -2.36 -11.38
CA TYR A 204 14.55 -1.58 -11.85
C TYR A 204 14.22 -0.12 -12.18
N ALA A 205 13.30 0.49 -11.45
CA ALA A 205 12.98 1.92 -11.49
C ALA A 205 12.50 2.41 -10.12
N LEU A 206 12.37 3.74 -9.96
CA LEU A 206 12.02 4.39 -8.70
C LEU A 206 10.81 5.34 -8.83
N THR A 207 10.14 5.36 -9.98
CA THR A 207 9.08 6.37 -10.23
C THR A 207 7.69 5.83 -9.92
N GLY A 208 7.48 4.52 -9.96
CA GLY A 208 6.14 3.96 -9.88
C GLY A 208 5.46 3.79 -11.23
N ARG A 209 6.09 4.25 -12.33
CA ARG A 209 5.55 4.11 -13.67
C ARG A 209 5.85 2.72 -14.22
N ASN A 210 4.83 2.07 -14.74
CA ASN A 210 4.97 0.81 -15.46
C ASN A 210 4.26 0.94 -16.82
N GLU A 211 5.00 0.82 -17.93
CA GLU A 211 4.47 1.00 -19.28
C GLU A 211 3.36 -0.01 -19.64
N HIS A 212 3.39 -1.20 -19.01
CA HIS A 212 2.41 -2.26 -19.25
C HIS A 212 1.14 -2.13 -18.43
N HIS A 213 1.23 -1.48 -17.27
CA HIS A 213 0.19 -1.52 -16.23
C HIS A 213 -0.27 -0.15 -15.75
N GLY A 214 0.32 0.93 -16.25
CA GLY A 214 0.05 2.29 -15.81
C GLY A 214 0.82 2.67 -14.55
N THR A 215 0.36 3.73 -13.89
CA THR A 215 1.00 4.30 -12.69
C THR A 215 -0.02 4.33 -11.56
N PRO A 216 0.25 3.71 -10.40
CA PRO A 216 -0.58 3.86 -9.22
C PRO A 216 -0.76 5.34 -8.84
N PRO A 217 -1.90 5.73 -8.26
CA PRO A 217 -2.09 7.10 -7.79
C PRO A 217 -1.16 7.40 -6.60
N ASN A 218 -0.60 8.60 -6.54
CA ASN A 218 0.00 9.12 -5.33
C ASN A 218 -1.11 9.67 -4.42
N GLY A 219 -1.40 8.98 -3.31
CA GLY A 219 -2.48 9.39 -2.40
C GLY A 219 -2.13 10.56 -1.46
N ALA A 220 -0.91 11.10 -1.51
CA ALA A 220 -0.54 12.33 -0.80
C ALA A 220 -0.58 13.54 -1.74
N VAL A 221 -0.12 13.38 -2.98
CA VAL A 221 -0.06 14.43 -3.99
C VAL A 221 -0.63 13.88 -5.31
N PRO A 222 -1.95 14.02 -5.58
CA PRO A 222 -2.64 13.31 -6.66
C PRO A 222 -2.06 13.46 -8.08
N THR A 223 -1.36 14.57 -8.36
CA THR A 223 -0.78 14.88 -9.68
C THR A 223 0.68 14.44 -9.80
N ALA A 224 1.28 13.93 -8.72
CA ALA A 224 2.67 13.48 -8.68
C ALA A 224 2.77 11.96 -8.87
N VAL A 225 3.99 11.50 -9.17
CA VAL A 225 4.28 10.07 -9.20
C VAL A 225 4.25 9.48 -7.79
N PRO A 226 3.83 8.21 -7.62
CA PRO A 226 3.76 7.56 -6.30
C PRO A 226 5.13 7.19 -5.72
N GLY A 227 6.19 7.22 -6.55
CA GLY A 227 7.48 6.62 -6.22
C GLY A 227 7.45 5.11 -6.42
N GLY A 228 8.62 4.49 -6.49
CA GLY A 228 8.76 3.07 -6.80
C GLY A 228 10.09 2.49 -6.31
N SER A 229 10.33 1.19 -6.50
CA SER A 229 9.51 0.26 -7.28
C SER A 229 8.34 -0.37 -6.52
N SER A 230 8.22 -0.16 -5.20
CA SER A 230 7.11 -0.71 -4.39
C SER A 230 5.85 0.17 -4.47
N SER A 231 5.52 0.63 -5.68
CA SER A 231 4.55 1.69 -5.96
C SER A 231 3.12 1.29 -5.61
N GLY A 232 2.67 0.11 -6.06
CA GLY A 232 1.37 -0.43 -5.71
C GLY A 232 1.21 -0.64 -4.20
N SER A 233 2.24 -1.20 -3.54
CA SER A 233 2.21 -1.42 -2.07
C SER A 233 2.05 -0.10 -1.31
N ALA A 234 2.78 0.94 -1.71
CA ALA A 234 2.69 2.27 -1.10
C ALA A 234 1.31 2.91 -1.32
N SER A 235 0.81 2.91 -2.56
CA SER A 235 -0.52 3.46 -2.88
C SER A 235 -1.65 2.69 -2.20
N ALA A 236 -1.53 1.37 -2.02
CA ALA A 236 -2.49 0.56 -1.27
C ALA A 236 -2.57 1.00 0.20
N VAL A 237 -1.42 1.18 0.85
CA VAL A 237 -1.34 1.66 2.24
C VAL A 237 -1.86 3.08 2.37
N ARG A 238 -1.41 3.99 1.49
CA ARG A 238 -1.81 5.40 1.55
C ARG A 238 -3.31 5.59 1.33
N SER A 239 -3.92 4.80 0.43
CA SER A 239 -5.37 4.82 0.18
C SER A 239 -6.19 4.09 1.25
N GLY A 240 -5.54 3.44 2.23
CA GLY A 240 -6.20 2.65 3.27
C GLY A 240 -6.84 1.37 2.75
N THR A 241 -6.40 0.86 1.60
CA THR A 241 -6.88 -0.42 1.04
C THR A 241 -6.07 -1.62 1.52
N ALA A 242 -4.94 -1.39 2.19
CA ALA A 242 -4.21 -2.34 3.02
C ALA A 242 -3.59 -1.61 4.24
N GLY A 243 -3.34 -2.33 5.33
CA GLY A 243 -2.65 -1.79 6.53
C GLY A 243 -1.13 -1.75 6.36
N ILE A 244 -0.57 -2.79 5.74
CA ILE A 244 0.88 -2.99 5.55
C ILE A 244 1.20 -3.14 4.07
N GLY A 245 2.22 -2.44 3.60
CA GLY A 245 2.77 -2.60 2.25
C GLY A 245 4.09 -3.35 2.33
N LEU A 246 4.14 -4.61 1.91
CA LEU A 246 5.38 -5.36 1.79
C LEU A 246 6.05 -5.01 0.45
N GLY A 247 7.34 -4.67 0.49
CA GLY A 247 8.10 -4.32 -0.70
C GLY A 247 9.57 -4.69 -0.59
N THR A 248 10.36 -4.21 -1.55
CA THR A 248 11.82 -4.37 -1.56
C THR A 248 12.48 -3.01 -1.67
N ASP A 249 13.70 -2.88 -1.16
CA ASP A 249 14.54 -1.70 -1.33
C ASP A 249 15.92 -2.13 -1.84
N THR A 250 16.20 -1.87 -3.11
CA THR A 250 17.54 -2.08 -3.70
C THR A 250 18.32 -0.77 -3.64
N ALA A 251 17.74 0.30 -4.20
CA ALA A 251 18.33 1.63 -4.31
C ALA A 251 17.39 2.75 -3.81
N GLY A 252 16.39 2.41 -2.98
CA GLY A 252 15.37 3.36 -2.50
C GLY A 252 13.93 2.87 -2.64
N SER A 253 13.69 1.64 -3.08
CA SER A 253 12.36 1.19 -3.49
C SER A 253 11.32 1.00 -2.37
N ILE A 254 11.69 1.20 -1.11
CA ILE A 254 10.77 1.44 0.01
C ILE A 254 10.79 2.91 0.41
N ARG A 255 11.99 3.48 0.58
CA ARG A 255 12.19 4.83 1.13
C ARG A 255 11.64 5.94 0.21
N VAL A 256 11.83 5.84 -1.10
CA VAL A 256 11.33 6.79 -2.10
C VAL A 256 9.79 6.85 -2.10
N PRO A 257 9.04 5.74 -2.31
CA PRO A 257 7.59 5.80 -2.26
C PRO A 257 7.05 6.15 -0.87
N ALA A 258 7.75 5.80 0.22
CA ALA A 258 7.38 6.25 1.56
C ALA A 258 7.44 7.78 1.67
N SER A 259 8.54 8.40 1.22
CA SER A 259 8.72 9.85 1.22
C SER A 259 7.67 10.56 0.36
N TYR A 260 7.44 10.07 -0.86
CA TYR A 260 6.49 10.69 -1.81
C TYR A 260 5.03 10.59 -1.38
N GLN A 261 4.69 9.62 -0.52
CA GLN A 261 3.31 9.40 -0.07
C GLN A 261 3.08 9.75 1.41
N GLY A 262 4.09 10.28 2.11
CA GLY A 262 4.00 10.60 3.53
C GLY A 262 3.66 9.36 4.38
N LEU A 263 4.41 8.28 4.16
CA LEU A 263 4.29 7.01 4.89
C LEU A 263 5.56 6.77 5.71
N TRP A 264 5.43 5.93 6.73
CA TRP A 264 6.58 5.31 7.36
C TRP A 264 7.12 4.21 6.44
N GLY A 265 8.43 4.20 6.22
CA GLY A 265 9.09 3.22 5.36
C GLY A 265 10.37 2.71 5.99
N LEU A 266 10.49 1.39 6.15
CA LEU A 266 11.68 0.77 6.72
C LEU A 266 12.40 -0.09 5.68
N ARG A 267 13.63 0.28 5.36
CA ARG A 267 14.61 -0.59 4.71
C ARG A 267 15.38 -1.34 5.81
N THR A 268 15.36 -2.67 5.79
CA THR A 268 16.09 -3.48 6.79
C THR A 268 17.59 -3.53 6.53
N THR A 269 18.35 -3.93 7.56
CA THR A 269 19.74 -4.35 7.40
C THR A 269 19.84 -5.47 6.35
N HIS A 270 20.82 -5.40 5.46
CA HIS A 270 21.00 -6.41 4.42
C HIS A 270 21.19 -7.81 5.02
N GLY A 271 20.35 -8.76 4.60
CA GLY A 271 20.35 -10.14 5.08
C GLY A 271 19.60 -10.38 6.39
N LEU A 272 19.01 -9.35 7.02
CA LEU A 272 18.30 -9.52 8.30
C LEU A 272 16.99 -10.31 8.15
N VAL A 273 16.24 -10.05 7.08
CA VAL A 273 15.01 -10.75 6.76
C VAL A 273 15.30 -11.72 5.63
N ASP A 274 14.81 -12.95 5.76
CA ASP A 274 14.97 -13.98 4.74
C ASP A 274 14.26 -13.56 3.43
N ARG A 275 14.98 -13.74 2.32
CA ARG A 275 14.56 -13.42 0.95
C ARG A 275 14.17 -14.66 0.16
N ALA A 276 14.08 -15.83 0.77
CA ALA A 276 13.57 -17.03 0.10
C ALA A 276 12.19 -16.76 -0.53
N GLY A 277 12.04 -17.11 -1.81
CA GLY A 277 10.82 -16.84 -2.58
C GLY A 277 10.65 -15.39 -3.07
N LEU A 278 11.67 -14.53 -2.94
CA LEU A 278 11.71 -13.21 -3.57
C LEU A 278 12.46 -13.28 -4.90
N LEU A 279 11.87 -12.73 -5.97
CA LEU A 279 12.57 -12.50 -7.24
C LEU A 279 13.59 -11.35 -7.06
N PRO A 280 14.90 -11.59 -7.21
CA PRO A 280 15.91 -10.57 -6.96
C PRO A 280 16.05 -9.60 -8.13
N LEU A 281 16.61 -8.42 -7.85
CA LEU A 281 17.15 -7.49 -8.84
C LEU A 281 18.67 -7.47 -8.76
N ALA A 282 19.21 -7.16 -7.58
CA ALA A 282 20.64 -7.10 -7.32
C ALA A 282 20.90 -7.63 -5.90
N PRO A 283 21.21 -8.94 -5.75
CA PRO A 283 21.27 -9.61 -4.46
C PRO A 283 22.16 -8.95 -3.40
N SER A 284 23.21 -8.23 -3.80
CA SER A 284 24.09 -7.51 -2.87
C SER A 284 23.45 -6.26 -2.25
N PHE A 285 22.34 -5.79 -2.80
CA PHE A 285 21.64 -4.57 -2.38
C PHE A 285 20.20 -4.83 -1.93
N ASP A 286 19.56 -5.88 -2.43
CA ASP A 286 18.14 -6.16 -2.18
C ASP A 286 17.87 -6.47 -0.70
N THR A 287 16.97 -5.69 -0.10
CA THR A 287 16.42 -5.91 1.24
C THR A 287 14.90 -5.99 1.20
N VAL A 288 14.32 -6.73 2.14
CA VAL A 288 12.89 -6.67 2.46
C VAL A 288 12.61 -5.42 3.28
N GLY A 289 11.43 -4.83 3.09
CA GLY A 289 10.98 -3.72 3.90
C GLY A 289 9.48 -3.50 3.82
N TRP A 290 8.99 -2.60 4.66
CA TRP A 290 7.56 -2.32 4.80
C TRP A 290 7.25 -0.84 4.70
N LEU A 291 6.03 -0.56 4.27
CA LEU A 291 5.39 0.75 4.31
C LEU A 291 4.13 0.68 5.18
N THR A 292 3.93 1.66 6.06
CA THR A 292 2.76 1.77 6.93
C THR A 292 2.36 3.23 7.12
N ARG A 293 1.15 3.47 7.66
CA ARG A 293 0.69 4.84 8.00
C ARG A 293 1.18 5.31 9.37
N ASP A 294 1.61 4.39 10.22
CA ASP A 294 2.09 4.64 11.57
C ASP A 294 3.29 3.74 11.93
N ALA A 295 4.09 4.21 12.88
CA ALA A 295 5.30 3.52 13.31
C ALA A 295 5.01 2.23 14.10
N ASP A 296 3.90 2.15 14.84
CA ASP A 296 3.56 0.98 15.64
C ASP A 296 3.34 -0.25 14.75
N THR A 297 2.52 -0.11 13.71
CA THR A 297 2.28 -1.17 12.72
C THR A 297 3.57 -1.55 12.00
N LEU A 298 4.46 -0.59 11.73
CA LEU A 298 5.77 -0.85 11.12
C LEU A 298 6.64 -1.74 12.02
N LEU A 299 6.69 -1.42 13.32
CA LEU A 299 7.47 -2.15 14.31
C LEU A 299 6.89 -3.55 14.52
N ARG A 300 5.56 -3.71 14.58
CA ARG A 300 4.91 -5.03 14.65
C ARG A 300 5.24 -5.89 13.42
N ALA A 301 5.25 -5.30 12.21
CA ALA A 301 5.62 -6.01 10.99
C ALA A 301 7.12 -6.40 10.95
N LEU A 302 7.99 -5.52 11.44
CA LEU A 302 9.42 -5.80 11.60
C LEU A 302 9.63 -6.95 12.59
N ASP A 303 9.10 -6.84 13.80
CA ASP A 303 9.27 -7.82 14.87
C ASP A 303 8.74 -9.20 14.46
N ALA A 304 7.63 -9.25 13.70
CA ALA A 304 7.09 -10.50 13.16
C ALA A 304 7.99 -11.18 12.12
N SER A 305 8.94 -10.45 11.52
CA SER A 305 9.69 -10.89 10.33
C SER A 305 11.19 -11.09 10.56
N VAL A 306 11.72 -10.65 11.70
CA VAL A 306 13.12 -10.82 12.06
C VAL A 306 13.31 -12.02 13.00
N PRO A 307 14.47 -12.68 13.00
CA PRO A 307 14.76 -13.73 13.98
C PRO A 307 14.65 -13.23 15.43
N ASP A 308 14.12 -14.05 16.34
CA ASP A 308 13.94 -13.70 17.76
C ASP A 308 15.26 -13.33 18.47
N ASP A 309 16.38 -13.90 18.02
CA ASP A 309 17.72 -13.67 18.57
C ASP A 309 18.45 -12.48 17.92
N THR A 310 17.75 -11.68 17.12
CA THR A 310 18.31 -10.48 16.48
C THR A 310 18.81 -9.49 17.55
N ALA A 311 20.13 -9.31 17.60
CA ALA A 311 20.75 -8.33 18.49
C ALA A 311 20.30 -6.89 18.14
N ARG A 312 19.69 -6.21 19.11
CA ARG A 312 19.37 -4.78 19.02
C ARG A 312 20.57 -3.98 19.51
N GLN A 313 21.13 -3.14 18.64
CA GLN A 313 22.17 -2.19 19.04
C GLN A 313 21.54 -0.84 19.37
N PRO A 314 22.05 -0.12 20.38
CA PRO A 314 21.62 1.25 20.64
C PRO A 314 21.87 2.10 19.39
N VAL A 315 20.93 3.00 19.10
CA VAL A 315 21.08 3.98 18.02
C VAL A 315 22.15 4.98 18.46
N GLY A 316 23.19 5.15 17.63
CA GLY A 316 24.22 6.15 17.86
C GLY A 316 23.71 7.58 17.68
N ASP A 317 24.53 8.57 18.05
CA ASP A 317 24.11 9.97 18.00
C ASP A 317 23.76 10.41 16.56
N PRO A 318 22.67 11.17 16.37
CA PRO A 318 22.28 11.65 15.06
C PRO A 318 23.29 12.68 14.54
N VAL A 319 23.63 12.57 13.25
CA VAL A 319 24.47 13.54 12.53
C VAL A 319 23.89 13.77 11.14
N VAL A 320 23.82 15.02 10.71
CA VAL A 320 23.38 15.39 9.37
C VAL A 320 24.53 15.18 8.38
N LEU A 321 24.26 14.45 7.30
CA LEU A 321 25.22 14.30 6.20
C LEU A 321 25.02 15.44 5.18
N THR A 322 25.94 16.40 5.17
CA THR A 322 25.79 17.64 4.38
C THR A 322 25.77 17.38 2.88
N ASP A 323 26.54 16.40 2.37
CA ASP A 323 26.56 16.08 0.94
C ASP A 323 25.16 15.73 0.40
N LEU A 324 24.37 14.99 1.18
CA LEU A 324 22.99 14.62 0.78
C LEU A 324 22.01 15.78 0.95
N LEU A 325 22.18 16.59 2.00
CA LEU A 325 21.38 17.80 2.19
C LEU A 325 21.63 18.81 1.05
N ASP A 326 22.89 18.98 0.65
CA ASP A 326 23.30 19.86 -0.45
C ASP A 326 22.91 19.35 -1.83
N ALA A 327 22.56 18.08 -1.96
CA ALA A 327 21.98 17.51 -3.17
C ALA A 327 20.46 17.73 -3.28
N ALA A 328 19.79 18.12 -2.20
CA ALA A 328 18.34 18.33 -2.19
C ALA A 328 17.93 19.70 -2.75
N ASP A 329 16.69 19.84 -3.20
CA ASP A 329 16.13 21.12 -3.62
C ASP A 329 15.97 22.08 -2.42
N PRO A 330 15.99 23.41 -2.63
CA PRO A 330 15.94 24.38 -1.53
C PRO A 330 14.76 24.17 -0.56
N ALA A 331 13.56 23.90 -1.07
CA ALA A 331 12.38 23.67 -0.25
C ALA A 331 12.51 22.39 0.62
N THR A 332 13.12 21.34 0.08
CA THR A 332 13.40 20.09 0.82
C THR A 332 14.42 20.33 1.92
N ARG A 333 15.47 21.13 1.66
CA ARG A 333 16.46 21.49 2.69
C ARG A 333 15.83 22.26 3.84
N GLU A 334 14.98 23.23 3.51
CA GLU A 334 14.26 24.02 4.51
C GLU A 334 13.37 23.13 5.38
N ALA A 335 12.55 22.28 4.76
CA ALA A 335 11.67 21.34 5.48
C ALA A 335 12.47 20.36 6.36
N PHE A 336 13.60 19.84 5.86
CA PHE A 336 14.47 18.95 6.62
C PHE A 336 15.08 19.65 7.83
N ARG A 337 15.64 20.86 7.66
CA ARG A 337 16.22 21.63 8.76
C ARG A 337 15.17 22.00 9.82
N ALA A 338 13.96 22.32 9.40
CA ALA A 338 12.84 22.58 10.32
C ALA A 338 12.46 21.32 11.12
N ALA A 339 12.54 20.13 10.53
CA ALA A 339 12.21 18.87 11.20
C ALA A 339 13.31 18.36 12.14
N VAL A 340 14.58 18.51 11.77
CA VAL A 340 15.74 18.01 12.53
C VAL A 340 16.16 18.96 13.66
N GLY A 341 15.97 20.27 13.46
CA GLY A 341 16.41 21.30 14.40
C GLY A 341 17.89 21.71 14.20
N PRO A 342 18.29 22.86 14.78
CA PRO A 342 19.60 23.46 14.54
C PRO A 342 20.76 22.80 15.31
N ASP A 343 20.45 22.00 16.34
CA ASP A 343 21.44 21.50 17.30
C ASP A 343 22.06 20.16 16.91
N VAL A 344 21.61 19.54 15.81
CA VAL A 344 22.16 18.26 15.35
C VAL A 344 23.50 18.52 14.63
N PRO A 345 24.59 17.85 15.04
CA PRO A 345 25.89 18.01 14.40
C PRO A 345 25.85 17.70 12.90
N GLU A 346 26.74 18.33 12.13
CA GLU A 346 26.90 18.09 10.70
C GLU A 346 28.23 17.38 10.40
N THR A 347 28.25 16.54 9.38
CA THR A 347 29.46 15.90 8.85
C THR A 347 29.36 15.74 7.33
N SER A 348 30.48 15.40 6.68
CA SER A 348 30.53 15.14 5.24
C SER A 348 31.15 13.80 4.92
N LEU A 349 30.89 13.27 3.74
CA LEU A 349 31.53 12.06 3.22
C LEU A 349 33.05 12.19 3.25
N ALA A 350 33.57 13.35 2.83
CA ALA A 350 35.01 13.62 2.85
C ALA A 350 35.60 13.61 4.27
N ALA A 351 34.90 14.20 5.26
CA ALA A 351 35.33 14.19 6.66
C ALA A 351 35.36 12.76 7.26
N LEU A 352 34.53 11.87 6.73
CA LEU A 352 34.47 10.46 7.09
C LEU A 352 35.44 9.57 6.28
N GLY A 353 36.22 10.15 5.36
CA GLY A 353 37.10 9.41 4.46
C GLY A 353 36.35 8.52 3.46
N LEU A 354 35.10 8.86 3.16
CA LEU A 354 34.23 8.12 2.23
C LEU A 354 34.30 8.72 0.82
N PRO A 355 34.05 7.91 -0.23
CA PRO A 355 33.88 8.40 -1.59
C PRO A 355 32.74 9.42 -1.71
N GLY A 356 32.88 10.38 -2.63
CA GLY A 356 31.82 11.35 -2.92
C GLY A 356 30.59 10.72 -3.58
N LEU A 357 29.47 11.48 -3.60
CA LEU A 357 28.17 10.97 -4.09
C LEU A 357 28.21 10.44 -5.53
N ASP A 358 28.91 11.10 -6.45
CA ASP A 358 29.00 10.65 -7.84
C ASP A 358 29.73 9.31 -7.96
N GLU A 359 30.77 9.11 -7.17
CA GLU A 359 31.53 7.86 -7.14
C GLU A 359 30.73 6.72 -6.51
N LEU A 360 30.01 7.01 -5.41
CA LEU A 360 29.09 6.04 -4.79
C LEU A 360 27.95 5.65 -5.73
N ARG A 361 27.38 6.63 -6.46
CA ARG A 361 26.34 6.40 -7.46
C ARG A 361 26.85 5.53 -8.59
N GLU A 362 28.05 5.79 -9.09
CA GLU A 362 28.65 5.02 -10.18
C GLU A 362 28.99 3.59 -9.76
N LEU A 363 29.55 3.42 -8.56
CA LEU A 363 29.80 2.12 -7.96
C LEU A 363 28.49 1.31 -7.83
N LEU A 364 27.44 1.93 -7.30
CA LEU A 364 26.11 1.32 -7.23
C LEU A 364 25.62 0.93 -8.63
N ARG A 365 25.66 1.84 -9.60
CA ARG A 365 25.16 1.63 -10.96
C ARG A 365 25.83 0.42 -11.64
N LEU A 366 27.15 0.33 -11.56
CA LEU A 366 27.93 -0.74 -12.19
C LEU A 366 27.68 -2.08 -11.52
N VAL A 367 27.73 -2.15 -10.18
CA VAL A 367 27.54 -3.43 -9.47
C VAL A 367 26.09 -3.90 -9.57
N GLN A 368 25.12 -3.00 -9.35
CA GLN A 368 23.68 -3.32 -9.47
C GLN A 368 23.34 -3.78 -10.89
N GLY A 369 23.79 -3.05 -11.91
CA GLY A 369 23.50 -3.40 -13.31
C GLY A 369 24.11 -4.75 -13.70
N ALA A 370 25.33 -5.02 -13.25
CA ALA A 370 25.99 -6.30 -13.50
C ALA A 370 25.30 -7.46 -12.79
N GLU A 371 24.80 -7.29 -11.57
CA GLU A 371 23.99 -8.31 -10.88
C GLU A 371 22.63 -8.49 -11.54
N ALA A 372 21.95 -7.41 -11.91
CA ALA A 372 20.66 -7.47 -12.61
C ALA A 372 20.79 -8.22 -13.96
N THR A 373 21.88 -7.99 -14.69
CA THR A 373 22.19 -8.70 -15.94
C THR A 373 22.43 -10.19 -15.70
N VAL A 374 23.11 -10.56 -14.60
CA VAL A 374 23.28 -11.98 -14.24
C VAL A 374 21.94 -12.63 -13.88
N VAL A 375 21.05 -11.93 -13.18
CA VAL A 375 19.75 -12.49 -12.76
C VAL A 375 18.78 -12.63 -13.93
N HIS A 376 18.66 -11.61 -14.78
CA HIS A 376 17.58 -11.52 -15.77
C HIS A 376 18.07 -11.59 -17.24
N GLY A 377 19.37 -11.50 -17.48
CA GLY A 377 19.94 -11.33 -18.82
C GLY A 377 19.56 -12.43 -19.81
N ASP A 378 19.60 -13.69 -19.38
CA ASP A 378 19.23 -14.83 -20.23
C ASP A 378 17.75 -14.78 -20.62
N TRP A 379 16.87 -14.45 -19.67
CA TRP A 379 15.44 -14.30 -19.95
C TRP A 379 15.19 -13.11 -20.89
N ILE A 380 15.86 -11.98 -20.66
CA ILE A 380 15.74 -10.79 -21.52
C ILE A 380 16.21 -11.09 -22.95
N ALA A 381 17.33 -11.79 -23.10
CA ALA A 381 17.88 -12.17 -24.41
C ALA A 381 16.93 -13.10 -25.18
N ALA A 382 16.23 -13.99 -24.47
CA ALA A 382 15.22 -14.88 -25.05
C ALA A 382 13.91 -14.16 -25.44
N HIS A 383 13.65 -12.96 -24.91
CA HIS A 383 12.39 -12.22 -25.10
C HIS A 383 12.61 -10.79 -25.61
N PRO A 384 13.13 -10.62 -26.84
CA PRO A 384 13.36 -9.30 -27.41
C PRO A 384 12.06 -8.49 -27.48
N GLY A 385 12.09 -7.26 -26.97
CA GLY A 385 10.93 -6.36 -26.94
C GLY A 385 9.94 -6.60 -25.79
N ALA A 386 10.24 -7.52 -24.86
CA ALA A 386 9.35 -7.76 -23.72
C ALA A 386 9.43 -6.66 -22.63
N LEU A 387 10.54 -5.90 -22.57
CA LEU A 387 10.73 -4.84 -21.59
C LEU A 387 10.12 -3.51 -22.05
N GLY A 388 9.65 -2.71 -21.08
CA GLY A 388 9.34 -1.30 -21.32
C GLY A 388 10.60 -0.50 -21.65
N ALA A 389 10.44 0.63 -22.34
CA ALA A 389 11.54 1.43 -22.86
C ALA A 389 12.51 1.89 -21.77
N VAL A 390 12.01 2.35 -20.61
CA VAL A 390 12.87 2.83 -19.51
C VAL A 390 13.70 1.70 -18.90
N VAL A 391 13.08 0.56 -18.59
CA VAL A 391 13.76 -0.57 -17.96
C VAL A 391 14.66 -1.30 -18.96
N GLY A 392 14.21 -1.46 -20.21
CA GLY A 392 15.01 -1.97 -21.31
C GLY A 392 16.28 -1.13 -21.54
N GLY A 393 16.16 0.20 -21.50
CA GLY A 393 17.32 1.10 -21.58
C GLY A 393 18.33 0.89 -20.44
N ARG A 394 17.86 0.62 -19.21
CA ARG A 394 18.74 0.33 -18.06
C ARG A 394 19.47 -1.00 -18.20
N PHE A 395 18.77 -2.06 -18.61
CA PHE A 395 19.41 -3.36 -18.88
C PHE A 395 20.39 -3.28 -20.05
N ALA A 396 20.04 -2.57 -21.13
CA ALA A 396 20.96 -2.35 -22.25
C ALA A 396 22.22 -1.57 -21.83
N ALA A 397 22.06 -0.52 -21.01
CA ALA A 397 23.19 0.22 -20.46
C ALA A 397 24.05 -0.61 -19.51
N ALA A 398 23.44 -1.51 -18.73
CA ALA A 398 24.16 -2.43 -17.85
C ALA A 398 24.96 -3.47 -18.67
N ALA A 399 24.35 -4.05 -19.72
CA ALA A 399 25.00 -5.01 -20.60
C ALA A 399 26.13 -4.39 -21.45
N ALA A 400 26.01 -3.10 -21.79
CA ALA A 400 27.03 -2.36 -22.55
C ALA A 400 28.15 -1.77 -21.68
N ALA A 401 28.08 -1.90 -20.35
CA ALA A 401 29.09 -1.34 -19.46
C ALA A 401 30.47 -2.00 -19.69
N PRO A 402 31.58 -1.23 -19.72
CA PRO A 402 32.91 -1.81 -19.94
C PRO A 402 33.27 -2.85 -18.88
N ALA A 403 33.71 -4.03 -19.33
CA ALA A 403 33.94 -5.18 -18.45
C ALA A 403 35.03 -4.93 -17.40
N ASP A 404 36.07 -4.17 -17.76
CA ASP A 404 37.14 -3.72 -16.87
C ASP A 404 36.63 -2.80 -15.76
N GLN A 405 35.73 -1.85 -16.10
CA GLN A 405 35.11 -0.96 -15.12
C GLN A 405 34.17 -1.72 -14.17
N VAL A 406 33.39 -2.67 -14.69
CA VAL A 406 32.52 -3.52 -13.87
C VAL A 406 33.35 -4.40 -12.93
N ALA A 407 34.44 -4.98 -13.42
CA ALA A 407 35.35 -5.79 -12.59
C ALA A 407 35.98 -4.94 -11.46
N ALA A 408 36.49 -3.76 -11.79
CA ALA A 408 37.05 -2.83 -10.81
C ALA A 408 36.01 -2.37 -9.78
N ALA A 409 34.78 -2.08 -10.21
CA ALA A 409 33.68 -1.73 -9.31
C ALA A 409 33.35 -2.86 -8.34
N ARG A 410 33.27 -4.11 -8.83
CA ARG A 410 33.02 -5.30 -7.99
C ARG A 410 34.14 -5.55 -6.98
N GLU A 411 35.39 -5.34 -7.37
CA GLU A 411 36.54 -5.46 -6.47
C GLU A 411 36.51 -4.39 -5.37
N ARG A 412 36.16 -3.15 -5.71
CA ARG A 412 36.12 -2.03 -4.75
C ARG A 412 34.92 -2.07 -3.80
N PHE A 413 33.79 -2.64 -4.24
CA PHE A 413 32.52 -2.59 -3.53
C PHE A 413 32.57 -3.09 -2.06
N PRO A 414 33.18 -4.24 -1.73
CA PRO A 414 33.28 -4.70 -0.35
C PRO A 414 34.01 -3.72 0.57
N GLY A 415 35.07 -3.06 0.08
CA GLY A 415 35.85 -2.09 0.85
C GLY A 415 35.05 -0.82 1.17
N VAL A 416 34.36 -0.26 0.16
CA VAL A 416 33.48 0.91 0.36
C VAL A 416 32.34 0.58 1.32
N ARG A 417 31.74 -0.61 1.19
CA ARG A 417 30.71 -1.08 2.12
C ARG A 417 31.20 -1.17 3.56
N ALA A 418 32.41 -1.69 3.77
CA ALA A 418 33.01 -1.77 5.10
C ALA A 418 33.29 -0.37 5.67
N ALA A 419 33.80 0.56 4.86
CA ALA A 419 34.05 1.94 5.28
C ALA A 419 32.77 2.67 5.69
N ILE A 420 31.67 2.52 4.94
CA ILE A 420 30.36 3.12 5.30
C ILE A 420 29.84 2.56 6.62
N ARG A 421 29.93 1.24 6.83
CA ARG A 421 29.52 0.60 8.08
C ARG A 421 30.35 1.09 9.27
N GLU A 422 31.64 1.28 9.07
CA GLU A 422 32.52 1.81 10.10
C GLU A 422 32.16 3.25 10.47
N ALA A 423 31.90 4.09 9.47
CA ALA A 423 31.48 5.48 9.70
C ALA A 423 30.17 5.58 10.51
N LEU A 424 29.28 4.58 10.37
CA LEU A 424 28.00 4.46 11.05
C LEU A 424 28.04 3.79 12.43
N ARG A 425 29.16 3.20 12.86
CA ARG A 425 29.22 2.31 14.03
C ARG A 425 28.58 2.89 15.30
N ASP A 426 28.79 4.19 15.54
CA ASP A 426 28.29 4.90 16.73
C ASP A 426 27.43 6.12 16.34
N ARG A 427 26.82 6.12 15.15
CA ARG A 427 26.11 7.28 14.60
C ARG A 427 24.85 6.89 13.84
N ALA A 428 23.87 7.78 13.82
CA ALA A 428 22.75 7.73 12.90
C ALA A 428 22.86 8.87 11.88
N PHE A 429 22.97 8.54 10.59
CA PHE A 429 22.97 9.57 9.54
C PHE A 429 21.55 10.06 9.27
N LEU A 430 21.36 11.37 9.38
CA LEU A 430 20.15 12.07 9.00
C LEU A 430 20.38 12.78 7.66
N ALA A 431 19.45 12.58 6.73
CA ALA A 431 19.42 13.28 5.45
C ALA A 431 17.99 13.26 4.87
N PRO A 432 17.66 14.19 3.95
CA PRO A 432 16.46 14.05 3.13
C PRO A 432 16.46 12.72 2.39
N THR A 433 15.31 12.04 2.35
CA THR A 433 15.20 10.73 1.67
C THR A 433 15.26 10.87 0.14
N VAL A 434 14.71 11.96 -0.38
CA VAL A 434 14.65 12.33 -1.80
C VAL A 434 15.01 13.81 -1.94
N PRO A 435 15.57 14.25 -3.08
CA PRO A 435 15.98 15.65 -3.24
C PRO A 435 14.79 16.61 -3.38
N GLY A 436 13.67 16.17 -3.94
CA GLY A 436 12.47 16.98 -4.21
C GLY A 436 11.34 16.14 -4.80
#